data_AF-M1BRS0-F1
#
_entry.id   AF-M1BRS0-F1
#
_cell.length_a   1.000
_cell.length_b   1.000
_cell.length_c   1.000
_cell.angle_alpha   90.00
_cell.angle_beta   90.00
_cell.angle_gamma   90.00
#
_symmetry.space_group_name_H-M   'P 1'
#
loop_
_entity.id
_entity.type
_entity.pdbx_description
1 polymer ?
#
loop_
_entity_poly.entity_id
_entity_poly.type
_entity_poly.pdbx_seq_one_letter_code
_entity_poly.pdbx_strand_id
1 'polypeptide(L)'
;MRSFYEDLITLQGVEPNLNQNCTSTLYYPHLCFFPQYALPYIETPFFILNSAYDVYQFHHILVPPSSDPRRHWDHCKLNVTACDASQLNILQGFRNDMLAALSDFYQNSTRDGMYINSCFTHCQSETQETWFAVGSPRIHNKTIAETVGDWYFSRTISKEIDCAYPCDTTCHHMI
;
A
#
# COMPACT_ATOMS: atom_id res chain seq x y z
N MET A 1 -2.00 -9.94 -16.11
CA MET A 1 -2.54 -9.08 -15.03
C MET A 1 -3.70 -8.22 -15.49
N ARG A 2 -3.58 -7.37 -16.53
CA ARG A 2 -4.72 -6.55 -17.00
C ARG A 2 -5.97 -7.37 -17.33
N SER A 3 -5.85 -8.43 -18.14
CA SER A 3 -6.96 -9.33 -18.47
C SER A 3 -7.59 -9.99 -17.24
N PHE A 4 -6.77 -10.44 -16.27
CA PHE A 4 -7.27 -11.03 -15.03
C PHE A 4 -8.17 -10.08 -14.23
N TYR A 5 -7.78 -8.81 -14.13
CA TYR A 5 -8.60 -7.81 -13.42
C TYR A 5 -9.81 -7.36 -14.24
N GLU A 6 -9.71 -7.32 -15.56
CA GLU A 6 -10.87 -7.11 -16.44
C GLU A 6 -11.91 -8.21 -16.26
N ASP A 7 -11.49 -9.48 -16.23
CA ASP A 7 -12.34 -10.63 -15.95
C ASP A 7 -12.96 -10.52 -14.54
N LEU A 8 -12.18 -10.12 -13.53
CA LEU A 8 -12.67 -9.91 -12.16
C LEU A 8 -13.73 -8.81 -12.09
N ILE A 9 -13.47 -7.65 -12.70
CA ILE A 9 -14.39 -6.50 -12.71
C ILE A 9 -15.69 -6.88 -13.39
N THR A 10 -15.61 -7.58 -14.52
CA THR A 10 -16.75 -8.06 -15.28
C THR A 10 -17.55 -9.08 -14.48
N LEU A 11 -16.87 -10.06 -13.87
CA LEU A 11 -17.50 -11.10 -13.06
C LEU A 11 -18.24 -10.52 -11.85
N GLN A 12 -17.64 -9.56 -11.16
CA GLN A 12 -18.25 -8.91 -9.99
C GLN A 12 -19.28 -7.85 -10.38
N GLY A 13 -19.36 -7.45 -11.65
CA GLY A 13 -20.29 -6.44 -12.14
C GLY A 13 -20.06 -5.04 -11.53
N VAL A 14 -18.82 -4.72 -11.14
CA VAL A 14 -18.50 -3.49 -10.39
C VAL A 14 -18.19 -2.29 -11.29
N GLU A 15 -18.15 -2.48 -12.62
CA GLU A 15 -17.89 -1.40 -13.58
C GLU A 15 -18.81 -0.18 -13.40
N PRO A 16 -20.14 -0.31 -13.17
CA PRO A 16 -21.03 0.83 -12.95
C PRO A 16 -20.73 1.63 -11.68
N ASN A 17 -19.96 1.05 -10.74
CA ASN A 17 -19.58 1.69 -9.48
C ASN A 17 -18.25 2.45 -9.59
N LEU A 18 -17.51 2.29 -10.69
CA LEU A 18 -16.29 3.05 -10.92
C LEU A 18 -16.61 4.51 -11.19
N ASN A 19 -15.67 5.40 -10.84
CA ASN A 19 -15.85 6.83 -11.05
C ASN A 19 -16.01 7.15 -12.56
N GLN A 20 -17.13 7.76 -12.94
CA GLN A 20 -17.46 8.04 -14.33
C GLN A 20 -16.48 9.01 -15.01
N ASN A 21 -15.90 9.95 -14.27
CA ASN A 21 -14.89 10.87 -14.81
C ASN A 21 -13.60 10.11 -15.12
N CYS A 22 -13.23 9.13 -14.29
CA CYS A 22 -12.09 8.26 -14.56
C CYS A 22 -12.34 7.39 -15.81
N THR A 23 -13.47 6.68 -15.86
CA THR A 23 -13.75 5.71 -16.94
C THR A 23 -13.94 6.37 -18.29
N SER A 24 -14.46 7.60 -18.33
CA SER A 24 -14.61 8.37 -19.58
C SER A 24 -13.30 9.01 -20.08
N THR A 25 -12.32 9.23 -19.19
CA THR A 25 -11.03 9.85 -19.56
C THR A 25 -10.03 8.83 -20.10
N LEU A 26 -10.00 7.63 -19.51
CA LEU A 26 -8.99 6.62 -19.83
C LEU A 26 -9.41 5.76 -21.03
N TYR A 27 -8.44 5.46 -21.90
CA TYR A 27 -8.65 4.53 -23.01
C TYR A 27 -9.03 3.11 -22.55
N TYR A 28 -8.58 2.70 -21.36
CA TYR A 28 -8.95 1.44 -20.72
C TYR A 28 -9.70 1.70 -19.41
N PRO A 29 -11.04 1.72 -19.41
CA PRO A 29 -11.86 2.06 -18.23
C PRO A 29 -11.61 1.18 -17.00
N HIS A 30 -11.33 -0.11 -17.19
CA HIS A 30 -11.04 -1.06 -16.11
C HIS A 30 -9.82 -0.66 -15.25
N LEU A 31 -8.94 0.22 -15.75
CA LEU A 31 -7.85 0.76 -14.96
C LEU A 31 -8.34 1.58 -13.76
N CYS A 32 -9.55 2.17 -13.84
CA CYS A 32 -10.17 2.91 -12.74
C CYS A 32 -10.53 2.04 -11.52
N PHE A 33 -10.35 0.71 -11.61
CA PHE A 33 -10.41 -0.17 -10.44
C PHE A 33 -9.17 -0.06 -9.55
N PHE A 34 -8.02 0.39 -10.09
CA PHE A 34 -6.79 0.52 -9.33
C PHE A 34 -6.63 1.94 -8.75
N PRO A 35 -6.20 2.07 -7.49
CA PRO A 35 -6.04 3.37 -6.83
C PRO A 35 -5.21 4.38 -7.62
N GLN A 36 -4.12 3.94 -8.28
CA GLN A 36 -3.26 4.84 -9.06
C GLN A 36 -4.00 5.63 -10.16
N TYR A 37 -5.12 5.11 -10.65
CA TYR A 37 -5.95 5.77 -11.66
C TYR A 37 -7.20 6.41 -11.06
N ALA A 38 -7.75 5.84 -9.99
CA ALA A 38 -8.97 6.34 -9.36
C ALA A 38 -8.73 7.55 -8.46
N LEU A 39 -7.58 7.61 -7.77
CA LEU A 39 -7.25 8.63 -6.77
C LEU A 39 -7.45 10.08 -7.26
N PRO A 40 -7.01 10.49 -8.47
CA PRO A 40 -7.20 11.86 -8.96
C PRO A 40 -8.68 12.30 -9.09
N TYR A 41 -9.61 11.34 -9.12
CA TYR A 41 -11.03 11.59 -9.30
C TYR A 41 -11.83 11.53 -7.98
N ILE A 42 -11.16 11.34 -6.84
CA ILE A 42 -11.79 11.38 -5.52
C ILE A 42 -11.85 12.84 -5.04
N GLU A 43 -13.08 13.37 -4.90
CA GLU A 43 -13.29 14.76 -4.48
C GLU A 43 -13.25 14.95 -2.96
N THR A 44 -13.65 13.94 -2.20
CA THR A 44 -13.64 13.96 -0.75
C THR A 44 -12.22 13.82 -0.20
N PRO A 45 -11.84 14.51 0.89
CA PRO A 45 -10.56 14.28 1.54
C PRO A 45 -10.34 12.80 1.83
N PHE A 46 -9.17 12.28 1.45
CA PHE A 46 -8.85 10.86 1.53
C PHE A 46 -7.57 10.64 2.34
N PHE A 47 -7.51 9.55 3.11
CA PHE A 47 -6.31 9.14 3.84
C PHE A 47 -5.82 7.79 3.34
N ILE A 48 -4.60 7.74 2.83
CA ILE A 48 -3.98 6.48 2.39
C ILE A 48 -3.20 5.87 3.55
N LEU A 49 -3.68 4.75 4.08
CA LEU A 49 -2.92 3.90 4.98
C LEU A 49 -2.52 2.65 4.22
N ASN A 50 -1.22 2.43 4.01
CA ASN A 50 -0.75 1.19 3.41
C ASN A 50 0.64 0.80 3.93
N SER A 51 0.99 -0.47 3.80
CA SER A 51 2.37 -0.91 3.96
C SER A 51 3.06 -0.85 2.60
N ALA A 52 4.32 -0.41 2.57
CA ALA A 52 5.15 -0.51 1.37
C ALA A 52 5.44 -1.96 0.95
N TYR A 53 5.30 -2.91 1.87
CA TYR A 53 5.49 -4.34 1.66
C TYR A 53 4.27 -5.11 2.18
N ASP A 54 3.08 -4.75 1.68
CA ASP A 54 1.83 -5.44 2.04
C ASP A 54 1.95 -6.94 1.78
N VAL A 55 1.79 -7.75 2.84
CA VAL A 55 2.08 -9.20 2.75
C VAL A 55 1.08 -9.93 1.86
N TYR A 56 -0.14 -9.42 1.72
CA TYR A 56 -1.10 -10.01 0.79
C TYR A 56 -0.65 -9.79 -0.66
N GLN A 57 -0.26 -8.57 -1.03
CA GLN A 57 0.30 -8.27 -2.34
C GLN A 57 1.59 -9.05 -2.58
N PHE A 58 2.49 -9.11 -1.60
CA PHE A 58 3.72 -9.89 -1.70
C PHE A 58 3.43 -11.38 -1.98
N HIS A 59 2.59 -12.01 -1.16
CA HIS A 59 2.36 -13.46 -1.22
C HIS A 59 1.51 -13.90 -2.42
N HIS A 60 0.55 -13.09 -2.84
CA HIS A 60 -0.48 -13.49 -3.81
C HIS A 60 -0.41 -12.78 -5.16
N ILE A 61 0.29 -11.65 -5.24
CA ILE A 61 0.39 -10.86 -6.47
C ILE A 61 1.81 -10.87 -7.02
N LEU A 62 2.80 -10.52 -6.19
CA LEU A 62 4.20 -10.45 -6.61
C LEU A 62 4.81 -11.82 -6.79
N VAL A 63 4.59 -12.73 -5.83
CA VAL A 63 5.18 -14.07 -5.84
C VAL A 63 4.15 -15.17 -5.60
N PRO A 64 3.02 -15.25 -6.31
CA PRO A 64 2.10 -16.38 -6.15
C PRO A 64 2.78 -17.72 -6.45
N PRO A 65 2.27 -18.86 -5.93
CA PRO A 65 2.84 -20.19 -6.18
C PRO A 65 3.05 -20.54 -7.67
N SER A 66 2.22 -19.99 -8.55
CA SER A 66 2.34 -20.15 -10.01
C SER A 66 3.58 -19.46 -10.61
N SER A 67 4.08 -18.41 -9.97
CA SER A 67 5.27 -17.66 -10.40
C SER A 67 6.57 -18.14 -9.75
N ASP A 68 6.49 -18.90 -8.65
CA ASP A 68 7.64 -19.50 -7.96
C ASP A 68 7.47 -21.03 -7.78
N PRO A 69 7.44 -21.80 -8.89
CA PRO A 69 7.23 -23.25 -8.82
C PRO A 69 8.38 -23.99 -8.12
N ARG A 70 9.56 -23.34 -8.02
CA ARG A 70 10.75 -23.89 -7.36
C ARG A 70 10.87 -23.47 -5.90
N ARG A 71 9.93 -22.66 -5.39
CA ARG A 71 9.83 -22.28 -3.98
C ARG A 71 11.07 -21.54 -3.46
N HIS A 72 11.66 -20.70 -4.31
CA HIS A 72 12.80 -19.88 -3.92
C HIS A 72 12.43 -18.85 -2.84
N TRP A 73 11.18 -18.43 -2.77
CA TRP A 73 10.70 -17.41 -1.85
C TRP A 73 10.10 -17.94 -0.55
N ASP A 74 9.93 -19.27 -0.39
CA ASP A 74 9.27 -19.86 0.78
C ASP A 74 9.92 -19.39 2.10
N HIS A 75 11.25 -19.34 2.18
CA HIS A 75 11.93 -18.86 3.40
C HIS A 75 11.69 -17.37 3.65
N CYS A 76 11.75 -16.54 2.61
CA CYS A 76 11.50 -15.10 2.68
C CYS A 76 10.04 -14.78 3.07
N LYS A 77 9.09 -15.55 2.54
CA LYS A 77 7.65 -15.49 2.86
C LYS A 77 7.27 -16.06 4.22
N LEU A 78 8.15 -16.79 4.89
CA LEU A 78 7.93 -17.24 6.27
C LEU A 78 8.64 -16.32 7.26
N ASN A 79 9.76 -15.74 6.83
CA ASN A 79 10.56 -14.84 7.63
C ASN A 79 11.30 -13.85 6.71
N VAL A 80 10.96 -12.56 6.81
CA VAL A 80 11.57 -11.51 5.98
C VAL A 80 13.08 -11.33 6.24
N THR A 81 13.58 -11.76 7.40
CA THR A 81 15.02 -11.73 7.67
C THR A 81 15.78 -12.83 6.92
N ALA A 82 15.06 -13.81 6.35
CA ALA A 82 15.62 -14.88 5.53
C ALA A 82 15.61 -14.56 4.03
N CYS A 83 15.10 -13.40 3.62
CA CYS A 83 15.18 -12.94 2.25
C CYS A 83 16.64 -12.68 1.86
N ASP A 84 17.05 -13.18 0.69
CA ASP A 84 18.35 -12.84 0.13
C ASP A 84 18.38 -11.43 -0.47
N ALA A 85 19.57 -10.94 -0.82
CA ALA A 85 19.74 -9.60 -1.37
C ALA A 85 18.99 -9.38 -2.70
N SER A 86 18.81 -10.41 -3.52
CA SER A 86 18.07 -10.32 -4.79
C SER A 86 16.57 -10.21 -4.53
N GLN A 87 16.04 -11.03 -3.62
CA GLN A 87 14.65 -10.98 -3.17
C GLN A 87 14.31 -9.63 -2.55
N LEU A 88 15.17 -9.12 -1.66
CA LEU A 88 15.02 -7.80 -1.08
C LEU A 88 15.04 -6.72 -2.17
N ASN A 89 15.95 -6.77 -3.14
CA ASN A 89 15.99 -5.79 -4.22
C ASN A 89 14.68 -5.77 -5.06
N ILE A 90 14.07 -6.94 -5.29
CA ILE A 90 12.76 -7.02 -5.96
C ILE A 90 11.66 -6.38 -5.11
N LEU A 91 11.63 -6.66 -3.79
CA LEU A 91 10.68 -6.04 -2.86
C LEU A 91 10.87 -4.52 -2.78
N GLN A 92 12.12 -4.04 -2.83
CA GLN A 92 12.40 -2.60 -2.90
C GLN A 92 11.92 -1.97 -4.21
N GLY A 93 12.08 -2.69 -5.33
CA GLY A 93 11.49 -2.29 -6.60
C GLY A 93 9.97 -2.12 -6.49
N PHE A 94 9.28 -3.09 -5.90
CA PHE A 94 7.84 -3.05 -5.69
C PHE A 94 7.39 -1.84 -4.84
N ARG A 95 8.11 -1.56 -3.73
CA ARG A 95 7.90 -0.33 -2.95
C ARG A 95 8.06 0.92 -3.81
N ASN A 96 9.12 1.01 -4.61
CA ASN A 96 9.40 2.18 -5.42
C ASN A 96 8.33 2.42 -6.48
N ASP A 97 7.80 1.36 -7.10
CA ASP A 97 6.69 1.47 -8.05
C ASP A 97 5.42 2.01 -7.38
N MET A 98 5.09 1.56 -6.16
CA MET A 98 3.97 2.11 -5.39
C MET A 98 4.19 3.60 -5.06
N LEU A 99 5.38 3.98 -4.58
CA LEU A 99 5.67 5.37 -4.25
C LEU A 99 5.66 6.28 -5.49
N ALA A 100 6.13 5.79 -6.63
CA ALA A 100 6.04 6.50 -7.90
C ALA A 100 4.57 6.74 -8.29
N ALA A 101 3.71 5.73 -8.16
CA ALA A 101 2.28 5.85 -8.42
C ALA A 101 1.56 6.83 -7.47
N LEU A 102 2.08 7.01 -6.25
CA LEU A 102 1.54 7.95 -5.25
C LEU A 102 2.20 9.34 -5.29
N SER A 103 3.20 9.55 -6.14
CA SER A 103 4.03 10.76 -6.16
C SER A 103 3.21 12.03 -6.42
N ASP A 104 2.31 12.00 -7.41
CA ASP A 104 1.45 13.15 -7.72
C ASP A 104 0.50 13.48 -6.57
N PHE A 105 -0.08 12.46 -5.94
CA PHE A 105 -0.93 12.62 -4.75
C PHE A 105 -0.13 13.20 -3.58
N TYR A 106 1.10 12.73 -3.35
CA TYR A 106 1.97 13.20 -2.30
C TYR A 106 2.34 14.68 -2.49
N GLN A 107 2.74 15.06 -3.69
CA GLN A 107 3.24 16.41 -3.98
C GLN A 107 2.11 17.46 -4.10
N ASN A 108 0.99 17.11 -4.73
CA ASN A 108 0.01 18.12 -5.17
C ASN A 108 -1.17 18.30 -4.21
N SER A 109 -1.46 17.35 -3.32
CA SER A 109 -2.56 17.50 -2.35
C SER A 109 -2.10 18.13 -1.04
N THR A 110 -2.87 19.06 -0.48
CA THR A 110 -2.63 19.62 0.86
C THR A 110 -3.71 19.23 1.87
N ARG A 111 -4.82 18.66 1.40
CA ARG A 111 -5.98 18.26 2.22
C ARG A 111 -5.97 16.77 2.55
N ASP A 112 -5.29 15.96 1.74
CA ASP A 112 -5.28 14.52 1.87
C ASP A 112 -4.13 14.06 2.78
N GLY A 113 -4.33 12.92 3.43
CA GLY A 113 -3.35 12.33 4.33
C GLY A 113 -2.78 11.03 3.79
N MET A 114 -1.62 10.65 4.32
CA MET A 114 -0.96 9.40 3.95
C MET A 114 -0.05 8.90 5.07
N TYR A 115 0.00 7.58 5.23
CA TYR A 115 0.95 6.90 6.10
C TYR A 115 1.38 5.59 5.42
N ILE A 116 2.62 5.57 4.93
CA ILE A 116 3.24 4.43 4.25
C ILE A 116 4.43 3.96 5.07
N ASN A 117 4.28 2.88 5.83
CA ASN A 117 5.39 2.32 6.61
C ASN A 117 6.15 1.22 5.86
N SER A 118 7.32 0.87 6.39
CA SER A 118 8.20 -0.17 5.85
C SER A 118 8.00 -1.55 6.49
N CYS A 119 6.90 -1.74 7.23
CA CYS A 119 6.62 -3.00 7.91
C CYS A 119 6.02 -4.02 6.94
N PHE A 120 6.53 -5.26 6.91
CA PHE A 120 5.78 -6.38 6.32
C PHE A 120 4.53 -6.67 7.15
N THR A 121 3.37 -6.24 6.68
CA THR A 121 2.09 -6.38 7.38
C THR A 121 0.92 -6.31 6.41
N HIS A 122 -0.24 -6.82 6.81
CA HIS A 122 -1.53 -6.58 6.17
C HIS A 122 -2.50 -6.01 7.21
N CYS A 123 -3.52 -5.25 6.80
CA CYS A 123 -4.56 -4.67 7.68
C CYS A 123 -4.03 -3.98 8.96
N GLN A 124 -3.79 -2.67 8.89
CA GLN A 124 -3.05 -1.95 9.94
C GLN A 124 -3.90 -1.10 10.89
N SER A 125 -5.22 -1.04 10.66
CA SER A 125 -6.15 -0.25 11.47
C SER A 125 -7.03 -1.10 12.39
N GLU A 126 -6.87 -2.43 12.36
CA GLU A 126 -7.78 -3.36 13.03
C GLU A 126 -7.40 -3.61 14.50
N THR A 127 -6.12 -3.50 14.85
CA THR A 127 -5.59 -3.85 16.17
C THR A 127 -4.92 -2.64 16.84
N GLN A 128 -5.00 -2.56 18.17
CA GLN A 128 -4.35 -1.46 18.89
C GLN A 128 -2.83 -1.56 18.81
N GLU A 129 -2.30 -2.77 18.74
CA GLU A 129 -0.88 -3.08 18.61
C GLU A 129 -0.26 -2.39 17.40
N THR A 130 -0.98 -2.30 16.29
CA THR A 130 -0.53 -1.58 15.08
C THR A 130 -0.96 -0.11 15.07
N TRP A 131 -2.14 0.18 15.62
CA TRP A 131 -2.77 1.50 15.52
C TRP A 131 -2.21 2.56 16.49
N PHE A 132 -2.19 2.28 17.80
CA PHE A 132 -1.95 3.31 18.84
C PHE A 132 -1.30 2.81 20.15
N ALA A 133 -0.98 1.53 20.28
CA ALA A 133 -0.28 1.02 21.45
C ALA A 133 1.13 1.62 21.59
N VAL A 134 1.70 1.52 22.79
CA VAL A 134 3.06 2.03 23.09
C VAL A 134 4.10 1.44 22.13
N GLY A 135 3.94 0.15 21.78
CA GLY A 135 4.81 -0.55 20.86
C GLY A 135 4.43 -0.43 19.39
N SER A 136 3.44 0.36 19.00
CA SER A 136 3.02 0.44 17.58
C SER A 136 4.13 0.95 16.66
N PRO A 137 4.11 0.55 15.37
CA PRO A 137 5.05 1.08 14.38
C PRO A 137 4.94 2.60 14.26
N ARG A 138 6.09 3.26 14.04
CA ARG A 138 6.20 4.72 14.05
C ARG A 138 7.05 5.23 12.90
N ILE A 139 6.50 6.19 12.16
CA ILE A 139 7.25 7.03 11.22
C ILE A 139 7.45 8.39 11.87
N HIS A 140 8.68 8.90 11.89
CA HIS A 140 9.02 10.18 12.53
C HIS A 140 8.45 10.32 13.95
N ASN A 141 8.48 9.22 14.72
CA ASN A 141 7.97 9.09 16.09
C ASN A 141 6.44 9.22 16.26
N LYS A 142 5.65 9.17 15.17
CA LYS A 142 4.18 9.16 15.22
C LYS A 142 3.62 7.78 14.89
N THR A 143 2.61 7.32 15.63
CA THR A 143 1.84 6.14 15.23
C THR A 143 0.88 6.47 14.07
N ILE A 144 0.24 5.42 13.54
CA ILE A 144 -0.83 5.56 12.55
C ILE A 144 -1.96 6.43 13.11
N ALA A 145 -2.45 6.11 14.32
CA ALA A 145 -3.55 6.85 14.94
C ALA A 145 -3.25 8.34 15.16
N GLU A 146 -2.02 8.66 15.56
CA GLU A 146 -1.58 10.05 15.75
C GLU A 146 -1.61 10.80 14.41
N THR A 147 -1.06 10.19 13.36
CA THR A 147 -1.03 10.78 12.02
C THR A 147 -2.43 10.95 11.42
N VAL A 148 -3.29 9.95 11.57
CA VAL A 148 -4.70 10.02 11.12
C VAL A 148 -5.46 11.07 11.93
N GLY A 149 -5.23 11.17 13.24
CA GLY A 149 -5.84 12.19 14.08
C GLY A 149 -5.42 13.60 13.68
N ASP A 150 -4.13 13.82 13.41
CA ASP A 150 -3.62 15.11 12.95
C ASP A 150 -4.20 15.52 11.60
N TRP A 151 -4.36 14.57 10.68
CA TRP A 151 -5.06 14.78 9.41
C TRP A 151 -6.55 15.11 9.62
N TYR A 152 -7.28 14.28 10.35
CA TYR A 152 -8.73 14.38 10.54
C TYR A 152 -9.13 15.71 11.19
N PHE A 153 -8.37 16.15 12.18
CA PHE A 153 -8.59 17.42 12.87
C PHE A 153 -7.88 18.61 12.19
N SER A 154 -7.30 18.42 11.00
CA SER A 154 -6.60 19.46 10.24
C SER A 154 -5.52 20.20 11.04
N ARG A 155 -4.79 19.48 11.90
CA ARG A 155 -3.73 20.05 12.74
C ARG A 155 -2.46 20.30 11.96
N THR A 156 -2.10 19.37 11.07
CA THR A 156 -0.90 19.42 10.22
C THR A 156 -1.13 18.68 8.90
N ILE A 157 -0.34 19.02 7.87
CA ILE A 157 -0.20 18.18 6.69
C ILE A 157 0.42 16.87 7.14
N SER A 158 -0.30 15.76 6.94
CA SER A 158 -0.01 14.47 7.56
C SER A 158 0.22 13.44 6.47
N LYS A 159 1.40 13.50 5.86
CA LYS A 159 1.84 12.59 4.80
C LYS A 159 3.20 12.02 5.16
N GLU A 160 3.17 10.82 5.72
CA GLU A 160 4.35 10.12 6.22
C GLU A 160 4.71 8.98 5.26
N ILE A 161 5.97 8.95 4.84
CA ILE A 161 6.56 7.84 4.09
C ILE A 161 7.81 7.41 4.83
N ASP A 162 7.87 6.14 5.17
CA ASP A 162 9.00 5.56 5.88
C ASP A 162 10.17 5.25 4.93
N CYS A 163 11.33 4.96 5.52
CA CYS A 163 12.50 4.50 4.79
C CYS A 163 12.31 3.08 4.21
N ALA A 164 13.29 2.57 3.48
CA ALA A 164 13.25 1.21 2.95
C ALA A 164 13.63 0.20 4.05
N TYR A 165 12.90 -0.92 4.15
CA TYR A 165 13.27 -2.02 5.05
C TYR A 165 14.75 -2.40 4.87
N PRO A 166 15.53 -2.68 5.94
CA PRO A 166 15.11 -2.93 7.33
C PRO A 166 15.32 -1.77 8.30
N CYS A 167 15.09 -0.52 7.88
CA CYS A 167 15.43 0.64 8.71
C CYS A 167 14.53 0.85 9.93
N ASP A 168 13.22 0.56 9.85
CA ASP A 168 12.27 0.82 10.93
C ASP A 168 12.27 -0.32 11.96
N THR A 169 12.88 -0.04 13.10
CA THR A 169 13.00 -0.98 14.23
C THR A 169 11.72 -1.07 15.07
N THR A 170 10.72 -0.25 14.81
CA THR A 170 9.42 -0.27 15.51
C THR A 170 8.40 -1.20 14.86
N CYS A 171 8.70 -1.69 13.66
CA CYS A 171 7.83 -2.60 12.93
C CYS A 171 7.68 -3.97 13.61
N HIS A 172 6.42 -4.41 13.71
CA HIS A 172 6.09 -5.82 13.97
C HIS A 172 5.79 -6.47 12.62
N HIS A 173 6.73 -7.27 12.10
CA HIS A 173 6.52 -7.97 10.84
C HIS A 173 5.51 -9.10 11.02
N MET A 174 4.33 -8.94 10.44
CA MET A 174 3.22 -9.90 10.44
C MET A 174 3.15 -10.55 9.06
N ILE A 175 3.80 -11.70 8.93
CA ILE A 175 3.96 -12.46 7.68
C ILE A 175 2.97 -13.62 7.63
#